data_AF-A0AAT9HZM1-F1
#
_entry.id   AF-A0AAT9HZM1-F1
#
_cell.length_a   1.000
_cell.length_b   1.000
_cell.length_c   1.000
_cell.angle_alpha   90.00
_cell.angle_beta   90.00
_cell.angle_gamma   90.00
#
_symmetry.space_group_name_H-M   'P 1'
#
loop_
_entity.id
_entity.type
_entity.pdbx_description
1 polymer ?
#
loop_
_entity_poly.entity_id
_entity_poly.type
_entity_poly.pdbx_seq_one_letter_code
_entity_poly.pdbx_strand_id
1 'polypeptide(L)' 'MLMYTDGLLHRTGDPTDRAFARLHAAAAGVPRALRHDPGAVADHVLRAVLPDGADSAQSREDVVLLAARFE' A
#
# COMPACT_ATOMS: atom_id res chain seq x y z
N MET A 1 1.26 -11.82 3.91
CA MET A 1 0.23 -11.57 2.89
C MET A 1 -0.22 -10.13 2.99
N LEU A 2 -0.52 -9.50 1.85
CA LEU A 2 -1.10 -8.17 1.76
C LEU A 2 -2.43 -8.26 1.02
N MET A 3 -3.45 -7.58 1.52
CA MET A 3 -4.75 -7.40 0.88
C MET A 3 -5.09 -5.92 0.83
N TYR A 4 -5.67 -5.45 -0.27
CA TYR A 4 -6.00 -4.05 -0.46
C TYR A 4 -7.31 -3.89 -1.24
N THR A 5 -7.97 -2.74 -1.09
CA THR A 5 -9.11 -2.34 -1.93
C THR A 5 -8.63 -1.64 -3.20
N ASP A 6 -9.41 -1.71 -4.28
CA ASP A 6 -9.09 -1.02 -5.55
C ASP A 6 -8.94 0.49 -5.37
N GLY A 7 -9.60 1.06 -4.36
CA GLY A 7 -9.42 2.45 -3.94
C GLY A 7 -7.95 2.83 -3.70
N LEU A 8 -7.10 1.91 -3.23
CA LEU A 8 -5.66 2.15 -3.10
C LEU A 8 -5.00 2.46 -4.44
N LEU A 9 -5.34 1.70 -5.49
CA LEU A 9 -4.76 1.89 -6.82
C LEU A 9 -5.30 3.17 -7.45
N HIS A 10 -6.61 3.43 -7.33
CA HIS A 10 -7.23 4.64 -7.84
C HIS A 10 -6.65 5.92 -7.21
N ARG A 11 -6.29 5.89 -5.91
CA ARG A 11 -5.70 7.04 -5.21
C ARG A 11 -4.29 7.41 -5.67
N THR A 12 -3.59 6.52 -6.36
CA THR A 12 -2.26 6.84 -6.90
C THR A 12 -2.31 7.91 -8.00
N GLY A 13 -3.46 8.05 -8.68
CA GLY A 13 -3.60 8.90 -9.87
C GLY A 13 -2.87 8.38 -11.11
N ASP A 14 -2.17 7.25 -11.00
CA ASP A 14 -1.47 6.59 -12.09
C ASP A 14 -2.43 5.66 -12.86
N PRO A 15 -2.14 5.33 -14.14
CA PRO A 15 -2.77 4.20 -14.81
C PRO A 15 -2.62 2.92 -13.98
N THR A 16 -3.66 2.07 -13.98
CA THR A 16 -3.75 0.88 -13.10
C THR A 16 -2.50 0.00 -13.13
N ASP A 17 -1.91 -0.27 -14.30
CA ASP A 17 -0.71 -1.08 -14.43
C ASP A 17 0.49 -0.49 -13.68
N ARG A 18 0.64 0.84 -13.74
CA ARG A 18 1.70 1.58 -13.06
C ARG A 18 1.45 1.63 -11.55
N ALA A 19 0.20 1.83 -11.13
CA ALA A 19 -0.21 1.78 -9.74
C ALA A 19 0.08 0.39 -9.12
N PHE A 20 -0.26 -0.67 -9.85
CA PHE A 20 -0.01 -2.04 -9.44
C PHE A 20 1.49 -2.37 -9.39
N ALA A 21 2.26 -1.97 -10.40
CA ALA A 21 3.72 -2.14 -10.41
C ALA A 21 4.38 -1.42 -9.22
N ARG A 22 3.92 -0.21 -8.89
CA ARG A 22 4.38 0.55 -7.71
C ARG A 22 4.07 -0.17 -6.40
N LEU A 23 2.84 -0.67 -6.23
CA LEU A 23 2.45 -1.45 -5.06
C LEU A 23 3.30 -2.70 -4.90
N HIS A 24 3.52 -3.44 -5.99
CA HIS A 24 4.36 -4.64 -5.98
C HIS A 24 5.81 -4.31 -5.60
N ALA A 25 6.38 -3.25 -6.17
CA ALA A 25 7.73 -2.79 -5.83
C ALA A 25 7.83 -2.37 -4.35
N ALA A 26 6.83 -1.64 -3.83
CA ALA A 26 6.77 -1.26 -2.42
C ALA A 26 6.72 -2.48 -1.49
N ALA A 27 5.88 -3.47 -1.81
CA ALA A 27 5.79 -4.70 -1.03
C ALA A 27 7.10 -5.52 -1.06
N ALA A 28 7.76 -5.60 -2.23
CA ALA A 28 9.04 -6.28 -2.38
C ALA A 28 10.19 -5.53 -1.66
N GLY A 29 10.11 -4.21 -1.59
CA GLY A 29 11.09 -3.32 -0.97
C GLY A 29 11.09 -3.31 0.56
N VAL A 30 10.13 -3.97 1.22
CA VAL A 30 10.01 -3.98 2.69
C VAL A 30 11.32 -4.45 3.35
N PRO A 31 11.96 -3.61 4.20
CA PRO A 31 13.16 -3.98 4.93
C PRO A 31 12.94 -5.22 5.79
N ARG A 32 13.94 -6.11 5.86
CA ARG A 32 13.85 -7.37 6.63
C ARG A 32 13.45 -7.15 8.08
N ALA A 33 13.95 -6.09 8.70
CA ALA A 33 13.62 -5.72 10.08
C ALA A 33 12.13 -5.45 10.32
N LEU A 34 11.41 -4.93 9.32
CA LEU A 34 9.98 -4.60 9.45
C LEU A 34 9.07 -5.81 9.21
N ARG A 35 9.56 -6.87 8.57
CA ARG A 35 8.73 -8.01 8.11
C ARG A 35 8.06 -8.79 9.23
N HIS A 36 8.52 -8.62 10.47
CA HIS A 36 7.95 -9.29 11.64
C HIS A 36 6.76 -8.55 12.24
N ASP A 37 6.56 -7.28 11.86
CA ASP A 37 5.49 -6.41 12.32
C ASP A 37 4.55 -6.08 11.14
N PRO A 38 3.37 -6.70 11.07
CA PRO A 38 2.42 -6.43 10.00
C PRO A 38 2.01 -4.96 9.90
N GLY A 39 1.92 -4.23 11.02
CA GLY A 39 1.60 -2.81 11.03
C GLY A 39 2.70 -2.00 10.36
N ALA A 40 3.97 -2.26 10.70
CA ALA A 40 5.10 -1.59 10.08
C ALA A 40 5.23 -1.92 8.57
N VAL A 41 4.84 -3.12 8.14
CA VAL A 41 4.76 -3.48 6.72
C VAL A 41 3.69 -2.64 6.02
N ALA A 42 2.49 -2.54 6.60
CA ALA A 42 1.40 -1.75 6.04
C ALA A 42 1.78 -0.27 5.92
N ASP A 43 2.38 0.31 6.97
CA ASP A 43 2.84 1.70 6.97
C ASP A 43 3.90 1.98 5.91
N HIS A 44 4.86 1.06 5.75
CA HIS A 44 5.89 1.16 4.72
C HIS A 44 5.27 1.18 3.32
N VAL A 45 4.36 0.24 3.04
CA VAL A 45 3.71 0.12 1.74
C VAL A 45 2.81 1.33 1.45
N LEU A 46 2.00 1.77 2.43
CA LEU A 46 1.15 2.95 2.27
C LEU A 46 1.98 4.20 1.98
N ARG A 47 3.07 4.44 2.72
CA ARG A 47 3.94 5.60 2.50
C ARG A 47 4.63 5.56 1.14
N ALA A 48 4.99 4.39 0.64
CA ALA A 48 5.62 4.23 -0.67
C ALA A 48 4.62 4.41 -1.82
N VAL A 49 3.38 3.95 -1.67
CA VAL A 49 2.33 4.02 -2.69
C VAL A 49 1.63 5.38 -2.71
N LEU A 50 1.36 5.96 -1.54
CA LEU A 50 0.69 7.25 -1.34
C LEU A 50 1.57 8.18 -0.47
N PRO A 51 2.63 8.78 -1.04
CA PRO A 51 3.59 9.62 -0.30
C PRO A 51 2.93 10.88 0.25
N ASP A 52 1.89 11.37 -0.42
CA ASP A 52 1.10 12.53 0.01
C ASP A 52 0.00 12.16 1.02
N GLY A 53 -0.08 10.89 1.43
CA GLY A 53 -1.04 10.37 2.40
C GLY A 53 -2.38 9.90 1.80
N ALA A 54 -3.10 9.08 2.57
CA ALA A 54 -4.41 8.54 2.18
C ALA A 54 -5.57 9.54 2.36
N ASP A 55 -5.36 10.61 3.14
CA ASP A 55 -6.37 11.62 3.51
C ASP A 55 -6.59 12.70 2.45
N SER A 56 -5.98 12.59 1.26
CA SER A 56 -6.24 13.53 0.17
C SER A 56 -7.72 13.45 -0.23
N ALA A 57 -8.55 14.44 0.13
CA ALA A 57 -10.02 14.40 0.01
C ALA A 57 -10.59 14.27 -1.43
N GLN A 58 -9.76 13.97 -2.43
CA GLN A 58 -10.11 13.94 -3.86
C GLN A 58 -10.65 12.61 -4.37
N SER A 59 -10.57 11.50 -3.62
CA SER A 59 -11.13 10.22 -4.06
C SER A 59 -12.36 9.80 -3.24
N ARG A 60 -13.38 9.30 -3.95
CA ARG A 60 -14.65 8.79 -3.40
C ARG A 60 -14.51 7.40 -2.76
N GLU A 61 -13.40 6.71 -3.00
CA GLU A 61 -13.23 5.33 -2.56
C GLU A 61 -12.38 5.23 -1.28
N ASP A 62 -12.80 4.34 -0.39
CA ASP A 62 -12.09 4.02 0.84
C ASP A 62 -10.83 3.19 0.54
N VAL A 63 -9.73 3.59 1.17
CA VAL A 63 -8.45 2.87 1.09
C VAL A 63 -8.33 1.97 2.31
N VAL A 64 -8.26 0.67 2.08
CA VAL A 64 -7.93 -0.31 3.10
C VAL A 64 -6.70 -1.08 2.65
N LEU A 65 -5.71 -1.20 3.54
CA LEU A 65 -4.58 -2.11 3.39
C LEU A 65 -4.50 -3.00 4.64
N LEU A 66 -4.47 -4.31 4.43
CA LEU A 66 -4.34 -5.30 5.48
C LEU A 66 -3.05 -6.09 5.27
N ALA A 67 -2.24 -6.19 6.32
CA ALA A 67 -1.06 -7.03 6.36
C ALA A 67 -1.27 -8.15 7.37
N ALA A 68 -0.99 -9.38 6.94
CA ALA A 68 -1.00 -10.55 7.79
C ALA A 68 0.34 -11.28 7.70
N ARG A 69 0.92 -11.60 8.85
CA ARG A 69 2.06 -12.52 8.94
C ARG A 69 1.53 -13.90 9.32
N PHE A 70 2.07 -14.91 8.68
CA PHE A 70 1.85 -16.31 9.03
C PHE A 70 3.14 -16.85 9.64
N GLU A 71 3.01 -17.75 10.61
CA GLU A 71 4.13 -18.51 11.19
C GLU A 71 4.24 -19.89 10.56
#